data_AF-A0A7T5BU20-F1
#
_entry.id   AF-A0A7T5BU20-F1
#
_cell.length_a   1.000
_cell.length_b   1.000
_cell.length_c   1.000
_cell.angle_alpha   90.00
_cell.angle_beta   90.00
_cell.angle_gamma   90.00
#
_symmetry.space_group_name_H-M   'P 1'
#
loop_
_entity.id
_entity.type
_entity.pdbx_description
1 polymer ?
#
loop_
_entity_poly.entity_id
_entity_poly.type
_entity_poly.pdbx_seq_one_letter_code
_entity_poly.pdbx_strand_id
1 'polypeptide(L)'
;MQKIIALLILVIPFIIAGVGIKLMRDSMFGIVIDPFTYTALQFIVGLIMTIVGVWFIGGYLLHRERKNKRAQERFLKKRKENDETN
;
A
#
# COMPACT_ATOMS: atom_id res chain seq x y z
N MET A 1 7.59 18.91 3.48
CA MET A 1 6.20 19.03 2.98
C MET A 1 5.75 17.81 2.15
N GLN A 2 6.32 17.55 0.97
CA GLN A 2 5.85 16.49 0.05
C GLN A 2 5.82 15.05 0.64
N LYS A 3 6.73 14.72 1.58
CA LYS A 3 6.79 13.40 2.23
C LYS A 3 5.60 13.12 3.17
N ILE A 4 5.02 14.15 3.79
CA ILE A 4 3.89 14.04 4.74
C ILE A 4 2.59 13.84 3.97
N ILE A 5 2.41 14.54 2.86
CA ILE A 5 1.24 14.40 1.97
C ILE A 5 1.19 12.99 1.36
N ALA A 6 2.35 12.50 0.93
CA ALA A 6 2.54 11.11 0.51
C ALA A 6 2.11 10.09 1.57
N LEU A 7 2.42 10.35 2.84
CA LEU A 7 2.02 9.48 3.95
C LEU A 7 0.51 9.53 4.15
N LEU A 8 -0.09 10.73 4.14
CA LEU A 8 -1.54 10.95 4.22
C LEU A 8 -2.32 10.21 3.12
N ILE A 9 -1.80 10.23 1.90
CA ILE A 9 -2.40 9.49 0.76
C ILE A 9 -2.32 7.97 0.98
N LEU A 10 -1.31 7.47 1.70
CA LEU A 10 -1.17 6.06 2.03
C LEU A 10 -2.10 5.60 3.17
N VAL A 11 -2.51 6.52 4.04
CA VAL A 11 -3.40 6.21 5.18
C VAL A 11 -4.78 5.77 4.70
N ILE A 12 -5.32 6.40 3.66
CA ILE A 12 -6.66 6.07 3.12
C ILE A 12 -6.77 4.60 2.67
N PRO A 13 -5.93 4.09 1.75
CA PRO A 13 -5.98 2.69 1.34
C PRO A 13 -5.63 1.72 2.47
N PHE A 14 -4.83 2.16 3.45
CA PHE A 14 -4.55 1.36 4.64
C PHE A 14 -5.79 1.15 5.52
N ILE A 15 -6.58 2.21 5.74
CA ILE A 15 -7.86 2.11 6.46
C ILE A 15 -8.84 1.22 5.68
N ILE A 16 -8.93 1.37 4.36
CA ILE A 16 -9.80 0.55 3.51
C ILE A 16 -9.41 -0.94 3.62
N ALA A 17 -8.12 -1.26 3.60
CA ALA A 17 -7.65 -2.63 3.80
C ALA A 17 -8.02 -3.16 5.20
N GLY A 18 -7.86 -2.35 6.24
CA GLY A 18 -8.25 -2.72 7.61
C GLY A 18 -9.75 -2.99 7.75
N VAL A 19 -10.59 -2.19 7.10
CA VAL A 19 -12.05 -2.41 7.05
C VAL A 19 -12.39 -3.70 6.29
N GLY A 20 -11.69 -3.98 5.18
CA GLY A 20 -11.85 -5.23 4.44
C GLY A 20 -11.54 -6.47 5.28
N ILE A 21 -10.43 -6.46 6.03
CA ILE A 21 -10.05 -7.54 6.95
C ILE A 21 -11.09 -7.70 8.06
N LYS A 22 -11.64 -6.60 8.59
CA LYS A 22 -12.71 -6.64 9.59
C LYS A 22 -13.94 -7.37 9.04
N LEU A 23 -14.38 -7.02 7.83
CA LEU A 23 -15.53 -7.65 7.18
C LEU A 23 -15.32 -9.16 6.93
N MET A 24 -14.12 -9.57 6.49
CA MET A 24 -13.80 -10.99 6.31
C MET A 24 -13.91 -11.78 7.61
N ARG A 25 -13.38 -11.22 8.70
CA ARG A 25 -13.41 -11.85 10.02
C ARG A 25 -14.87 -12.01 10.47
N ASP A 26 -15.68 -10.98 10.34
CA ASP A 26 -17.10 -11.02 10.71
C ASP A 26 -17.84 -12.08 9.86
N SER A 27 -17.52 -12.21 8.57
CA SER A 27 -18.03 -13.28 7.70
C SER A 27 -17.62 -14.69 8.14
N MET A 28 -16.38 -14.88 8.63
CA MET A 28 -15.90 -16.19 9.11
C MET A 28 -16.62 -16.64 10.38
N PHE A 29 -17.12 -15.70 11.19
CA PHE A 29 -17.91 -15.98 12.39
C PHE A 29 -19.42 -16.08 12.13
N GLY A 30 -19.87 -15.97 10.86
CA GLY A 30 -21.29 -15.98 10.54
C GLY A 30 -22.02 -14.68 10.88
N ILE A 31 -21.29 -13.62 11.23
CA ILE A 31 -21.85 -12.33 11.63
C ILE A 31 -22.07 -11.50 10.38
N VAL A 32 -23.34 -11.38 10.01
CA VAL A 32 -23.79 -10.54 8.91
C VAL A 32 -24.00 -9.12 9.42
N ILE A 33 -23.32 -8.17 8.81
CA ILE A 33 -23.49 -6.74 9.08
C ILE A 33 -24.38 -6.14 8.00
N ASP A 34 -25.46 -5.46 8.39
CA ASP A 34 -26.26 -4.67 7.46
C ASP A 34 -25.36 -3.69 6.70
N PRO A 35 -25.42 -3.62 5.37
CA PRO A 35 -26.51 -4.04 4.48
C PRO A 35 -26.32 -5.40 3.77
N PHE A 36 -25.38 -6.24 4.22
CA PHE A 36 -25.12 -7.52 3.56
C PHE A 36 -26.18 -8.57 3.94
N THR A 37 -26.61 -9.40 2.98
CA THR A 37 -27.56 -10.51 3.25
C THR A 37 -26.84 -11.87 3.31
N TYR A 38 -25.67 -11.98 2.68
CA TYR A 38 -24.89 -13.22 2.58
C TYR A 38 -23.48 -13.00 3.11
N THR A 39 -23.05 -13.85 4.05
CA THR A 39 -21.67 -13.84 4.58
C THR A 39 -20.63 -14.05 3.50
N ALA A 40 -20.92 -14.86 2.47
CA ALA A 40 -20.05 -15.06 1.32
C ALA A 40 -19.85 -13.76 0.52
N LEU A 41 -20.91 -12.99 0.30
CA LEU A 41 -20.83 -11.70 -0.38
C LEU A 41 -20.00 -10.70 0.44
N GLN A 42 -20.27 -10.62 1.75
CA GLN A 42 -19.49 -9.79 2.68
C GLN A 42 -18.00 -10.17 2.69
N PHE A 43 -17.68 -11.46 2.60
CA PHE A 43 -16.30 -11.94 2.52
C PHE A 43 -15.63 -11.51 1.21
N ILE A 44 -16.30 -11.66 0.07
CA ILE A 44 -15.77 -11.26 -1.26
C ILE A 44 -15.55 -9.74 -1.29
N VAL A 45 -16.49 -8.95 -0.76
CA VAL A 45 -16.34 -7.49 -0.69
C VAL A 45 -15.16 -7.11 0.22
N GLY A 46 -15.03 -7.75 1.38
CA GLY A 46 -13.87 -7.59 2.26
C GLY A 46 -12.55 -7.95 1.57
N LEU A 47 -12.55 -9.01 0.77
CA LEU A 47 -11.41 -9.46 -0.06
C LEU A 47 -11.00 -8.44 -1.09
N ILE A 48 -11.95 -7.91 -1.84
CA ILE A 48 -11.67 -6.87 -2.83
C ILE A 48 -11.12 -5.62 -2.15
N MET A 49 -11.73 -5.15 -1.06
CA MET A 49 -11.24 -3.99 -0.31
C MET A 49 -9.79 -4.18 0.19
N THR A 50 -9.48 -5.37 0.70
CA THR A 50 -8.15 -5.70 1.20
C THR A 50 -7.13 -5.74 0.07
N ILE A 51 -7.43 -6.44 -1.03
CA ILE A 51 -6.56 -6.53 -2.20
C ILE A 51 -6.31 -5.15 -2.80
N VAL A 52 -7.35 -4.35 -2.97
CA VAL A 52 -7.23 -2.99 -3.52
C VAL A 52 -6.39 -2.11 -2.61
N GLY A 53 -6.62 -2.14 -1.29
CA GLY A 53 -5.83 -1.36 -0.35
C GLY A 53 -4.34 -1.75 -0.36
N VAL A 54 -4.04 -3.06 -0.32
CA VAL A 54 -2.67 -3.55 -0.37
C VAL A 54 -2.01 -3.27 -1.72
N TRP A 55 -2.73 -3.45 -2.82
CA TRP A 55 -2.21 -3.17 -4.17
C TRP A 55 -1.87 -1.70 -4.34
N PHE A 56 -2.69 -0.78 -3.81
CA PHE A 56 -2.42 0.65 -3.84
C PHE A 56 -1.16 1.01 -3.04
N ILE A 57 -1.01 0.44 -1.84
CA ILE A 57 0.18 0.63 -0.99
C ILE A 57 1.43 0.10 -1.69
N GLY A 58 1.38 -1.13 -2.22
CA GLY A 58 2.49 -1.77 -2.93
C GLY A 58 2.86 -1.03 -4.22
N GLY A 59 1.88 -0.57 -4.99
CA GLY A 59 2.08 0.22 -6.20
C GLY A 59 2.74 1.57 -5.90
N TYR A 60 2.31 2.25 -4.83
CA TYR A 60 2.92 3.48 -4.36
C TYR A 60 4.37 3.27 -3.88
N LEU A 61 4.61 2.22 -3.09
CA LEU A 61 5.94 1.89 -2.58
C LEU A 61 6.92 1.62 -3.74
N LEU A 62 6.50 0.81 -4.71
CA LEU A 62 7.31 0.49 -5.90
C LEU A 62 7.61 1.72 -6.76
N HIS A 63 6.63 2.62 -6.92
CA HIS A 63 6.84 3.88 -7.64
C HIS A 63 7.82 4.81 -6.90
N ARG A 64 7.69 4.90 -5.57
CA ARG A 64 8.56 5.73 -4.72
C ARG A 64 10.00 5.22 -4.69
N GLU A 65 10.20 3.91 -4.60
CA GLU A 65 11.55 3.31 -4.61
C GLU A 65 12.29 3.51 -5.93
N ARG A 66 11.60 3.42 -7.07
CA ARG A 66 12.20 3.67 -8.38
C ARG A 66 12.76 5.09 -8.53
N LYS A 67 12.16 6.10 -7.91
CA LYS A 67 12.71 7.45 -7.89
C LYS A 67 13.96 7.59 -7.03
N ASN A 68 14.05 6.86 -5.91
CA ASN A 68 15.19 6.92 -5.01
C ASN A 68 16.43 6.17 -5.54
N LYS A 69 16.24 5.03 -6.23
CA LYS A 69 17.37 4.28 -6.83
C LYS A 69 18.15 5.10 -7.86
N ARG A 70 17.47 5.86 -8.72
CA ARG A 70 18.11 6.74 -9.73
C ARG A 70 18.91 7.91 -9.13
N ALA A 71 18.61 8.32 -7.90
CA ALA A 71 19.40 9.33 -7.21
C ALA A 71 20.66 8.70 -6.60
N GLN A 72 20.53 7.54 -5.94
CA GLN A 72 21.66 6.82 -5.37
C GLN A 72 22.69 6.38 -6.42
N GLU A 73 22.26 5.89 -7.59
CA GLU A 73 23.17 5.52 -8.68
C GLU A 73 24.00 6.71 -9.20
N ARG A 74 23.41 7.91 -9.25
CA ARG A 74 24.13 9.13 -9.64
C ARG A 74 25.13 9.57 -8.58
N PHE A 75 24.80 9.46 -7.30
CA PHE A 75 25.76 9.73 -6.22
C PHE A 75 26.89 8.71 -6.17
N LEU A 76 26.60 7.43 -6.43
CA LEU A 76 27.60 6.36 -6.48
C LEU A 76 28.56 6.52 -7.66
N LYS A 77 28.05 6.88 -8.84
CA LYS A 77 28.89 7.16 -10.02
C LYS A 77 29.81 8.35 -9.80
N LYS A 78 29.30 9.43 -9.19
CA LYS A 78 30.08 10.65 -8.92
C LYS A 78 31.17 10.46 -7.86
N ARG A 79 30.97 9.54 -6.89
CA ARG A 79 32.05 9.14 -5.97
C ARG A 79 33.16 8.38 -6.68
N LYS A 80 32.82 7.39 -7.52
CA LYS A 80 33.83 6.62 -8.26
C LYS A 80 34.70 7.51 -9.16
N GLU A 81 34.10 8.49 -9.84
CA GLU A 81 34.83 9.41 -10.71
C GLU A 81 35.84 10.30 -9.95
N ASN A 82 35.50 10.74 -8.73
CA ASN A 82 36.39 11.54 -7.87
C ASN A 82 37.49 10.73 -7.18
N ASP A 83 37.28 9.42 -6.96
CA ASP A 83 38.31 8.52 -6.41
C ASP A 83 39.31 8.06 -7.49
N GLU A 84 38.94 8.12 -8.78
CA GLU A 84 39.84 7.82 -9.91
C GLU A 84 40.68 9.03 -10.37
N THR A 85 40.38 10.25 -9.90
CA THR A 85 41.08 11.50 -10.26
C THR A 85 41.97 12.08 -9.15
N ASN A 86 42.08 11.42 -7.99
CA ASN A 86 43.04 11.72 -6.91
C ASN A 86 44.13 10.67 -6.83
#